data_AF-A0A0S8G269-F1
#
_entry.id   AF-A0A0S8G269-F1
#
_cell.length_a   1.000
_cell.length_b   1.000
_cell.length_c   1.000
_cell.angle_alpha   90.00
_cell.angle_beta   90.00
_cell.angle_gamma   90.00
#
_symmetry.space_group_name_H-M   'P 1'
#
loop_
_entity.id
_entity.type
_entity.pdbx_description
1 polymer ?
#
loop_
_entity_poly.entity_id
_entity_poly.type
_entity_poly.pdbx_seq_one_letter_code
_entity_poly.pdbx_strand_id
1 'polypeptide(L)'
;GHVRFGARTGGAPVILGGLLLGLALFFSDSVATLFRLFPTPILGVILLAAGIELMRGAGRPQGERGARLTMLATAALCLWHVGLAFLVGLALQFVFRLPRPGQ
;
A
#
# COMPACT_ATOMS: atom_id res chain seq x y z
N GLY A 1 -13.51 3.55 -6.67
CA GLY A 1 -13.57 5.01 -6.84
C GLY A 1 -13.50 5.44 -8.30
N HIS A 2 -12.46 5.06 -9.03
CA HIS A 2 -12.15 5.60 -10.37
C HIS A 2 -13.27 5.38 -11.40
N VAL A 3 -13.95 4.23 -11.36
CA VAL A 3 -15.10 3.92 -12.24
C VAL A 3 -16.36 4.75 -11.90
N ARG A 4 -16.52 5.17 -10.62
CA ARG A 4 -17.59 6.11 -10.20
C ARG A 4 -17.28 7.56 -10.58
N PHE A 5 -16.00 7.92 -10.72
CA PHE A 5 -15.54 9.23 -11.19
C PHE A 5 -15.38 9.31 -12.72
N GLY A 6 -15.96 8.37 -13.47
CA GLY A 6 -15.96 8.40 -14.95
C GLY A 6 -14.69 7.90 -15.62
N ALA A 7 -13.66 7.46 -14.87
CA ALA A 7 -12.47 6.85 -15.46
C ALA A 7 -12.80 5.41 -15.92
N ARG A 8 -13.10 5.27 -17.21
CA ARG A 8 -13.35 4.00 -17.90
C ARG A 8 -12.10 3.40 -18.53
N THR A 9 -11.02 4.19 -18.65
CA THR A 9 -9.74 3.79 -19.25
C THR A 9 -8.57 4.19 -18.34
N GLY A 10 -7.38 3.62 -18.59
CA GLY A 10 -6.14 3.95 -17.88
C GLY A 10 -5.62 5.38 -18.10
N GLY A 11 -6.31 6.23 -18.88
CA GLY A 11 -5.88 7.60 -19.13
C GLY A 11 -5.97 8.53 -17.91
N ALA A 12 -6.88 8.27 -16.98
CA ALA A 12 -7.03 9.10 -15.77
C ALA A 12 -5.76 9.18 -14.90
N PRO A 13 -5.10 8.06 -14.52
CA PRO A 13 -3.82 8.13 -13.80
C PRO A 13 -2.69 8.74 -14.64
N VAL A 14 -2.72 8.59 -15.97
CA VAL A 14 -1.71 9.22 -16.86
C VAL A 14 -1.84 10.74 -16.85
N ILE A 15 -3.05 11.28 -16.95
CA ILE A 15 -3.32 12.73 -16.87
C ILE A 15 -2.95 13.26 -15.48
N LEU A 16 -3.34 12.56 -14.42
CA LEU A 16 -2.99 12.91 -13.04
C LEU A 16 -1.47 12.95 -12.85
N GLY A 17 -0.77 11.91 -13.29
CA GLY A 17 0.69 11.83 -13.23
C GLY A 17 1.36 12.96 -14.02
N GLY A 18 0.91 13.21 -15.26
CA GLY A 18 1.42 14.30 -16.09
C GLY A 18 1.24 15.68 -15.44
N LEU A 19 0.07 15.94 -14.84
CA LEU A 19 -0.20 17.16 -14.09
C LEU A 19 0.72 17.29 -12.87
N LEU A 20 0.91 16.21 -12.10
CA LEU A 20 1.81 16.20 -10.94
C LEU A 20 3.26 16.46 -11.35
N LEU A 21 3.73 15.85 -12.46
CA LEU A 21 5.08 16.08 -12.99
C LEU A 21 5.25 17.54 -13.44
N GLY A 22 4.28 18.08 -14.19
CA GLY A 22 4.30 19.49 -14.59
C GLY A 22 4.34 20.43 -13.39
N LEU A 23 3.48 20.20 -12.40
CA LEU A 23 3.45 21.02 -11.19
C LEU A 23 4.75 20.91 -10.37
N ALA A 24 5.32 19.71 -10.25
CA ALA A 24 6.58 19.50 -9.53
C ALA A 24 7.79 20.14 -10.21
N LEU A 25 7.86 20.12 -11.55
CA LEU A 25 8.98 20.68 -12.31
C LEU A 25 8.94 22.20 -12.43
N PHE A 26 7.76 22.78 -12.68
CA PHE A 26 7.61 24.21 -12.92
C PHE A 26 7.21 25.02 -11.66
N PHE A 27 6.58 24.38 -10.67
CA PHE A 27 5.99 25.03 -9.49
C PHE A 27 6.43 24.41 -8.16
N SER A 28 7.64 23.81 -8.13
CA SER A 28 8.18 23.13 -6.94
C SER A 28 8.19 24.02 -5.69
N ASP A 29 8.59 25.28 -5.83
CA ASP A 29 8.71 26.23 -4.72
C ASP A 29 7.34 26.58 -4.10
N SER A 30 6.33 26.78 -4.95
CA SER A 30 4.94 27.00 -4.55
C SER A 30 4.36 25.78 -3.84
N VAL A 31 4.66 24.56 -4.32
CA VAL A 31 4.22 23.31 -3.69
C VAL A 31 4.88 23.13 -2.32
N ALA A 32 6.17 23.43 -2.19
CA ALA A 32 6.87 23.38 -0.91
C ALA A 32 6.30 24.39 0.09
N THR A 33 5.95 25.59 -0.37
CA THR A 33 5.31 26.63 0.46
C THR A 33 3.91 26.21 0.89
N LEU A 34 3.13 25.60 0.00
CA LEU A 34 1.81 25.03 0.32
C LEU A 34 1.92 23.94 1.40
N PHE A 35 2.89 23.02 1.28
CA PHE A 35 3.13 21.99 2.30
C PHE A 35 3.56 22.57 3.64
N ARG A 36 4.28 23.70 3.67
CA ARG A 36 4.59 24.43 4.92
C ARG A 36 3.37 25.10 5.54
N LEU A 37 2.38 25.49 4.72
CA LEU A 37 1.12 26.05 5.20
C LEU A 37 0.25 24.99 5.90
N PHE A 38 0.41 23.71 5.55
CA PHE A 38 -0.26 22.59 6.21
C PHE A 38 0.49 22.18 7.48
N PRO A 39 -0.12 22.30 8.67
CA PRO A 39 0.48 21.82 9.90
C PRO A 39 0.78 20.32 9.83
N THR A 40 1.96 19.92 10.31
CA THR A 40 2.42 18.52 10.40
C THR A 40 1.39 17.56 11.05
N PRO A 41 0.61 17.97 12.06
CA PRO A 41 -0.43 17.12 12.63
C PRO A 41 -1.50 16.68 11.62
N ILE A 42 -1.86 17.53 10.65
CA ILE A 42 -2.89 17.21 9.64
C ILE A 42 -2.40 16.08 8.73
N LEU A 43 -1.12 16.13 8.32
CA LEU A 43 -0.47 15.06 7.55
C LEU A 43 -0.51 13.72 8.29
N GLY A 44 -0.32 13.74 9.61
CA GLY A 44 -0.44 12.54 10.45
C GLY A 44 -1.87 11.98 10.47
N VAL A 45 -2.88 12.84 10.58
CA VAL A 45 -4.29 12.42 10.60
C VAL A 45 -4.73 11.85 9.26
N ILE A 46 -4.39 12.48 8.13
CA ILE A 46 -4.73 11.95 6.80
C ILE A 46 -4.03 10.62 6.52
N LEU A 47 -2.78 10.46 6.98
CA LEU A 47 -2.04 9.21 6.83
C LEU A 47 -2.66 8.09 7.68
N LEU A 48 -3.04 8.40 8.93
CA LEU A 48 -3.73 7.45 9.80
C LEU A 48 -5.08 7.03 9.21
N ALA A 49 -5.87 7.99 8.73
CA ALA A 49 -7.15 7.73 8.08
C ALA A 49 -6.99 6.82 6.85
N ALA A 50 -6.04 7.14 5.97
CA ALA A 50 -5.71 6.31 4.81
C ALA A 50 -5.24 4.90 5.23
N GLY A 51 -4.41 4.79 6.27
CA GLY A 51 -3.96 3.49 6.80
C GLY A 51 -5.11 2.63 7.34
N ILE A 52 -6.06 3.23 8.06
CA ILE A 52 -7.26 2.53 8.54
C ILE A 52 -8.13 2.07 7.36
N GLU A 53 -8.26 2.91 6.32
CA GLU A 53 -9.02 2.57 5.11
C GLU A 53 -8.37 1.42 4.34
N LEU A 54 -7.04 1.40 4.23
CA LEU A 54 -6.28 0.29 3.64
C LEU A 54 -6.45 -1.01 4.45
N MET A 55 -6.39 -0.94 5.78
CA MET A 55 -6.61 -2.10 6.65
C MET A 55 -8.02 -2.68 6.47
N ARG A 56 -9.04 -1.83 6.33
CA ARG A 56 -10.42 -2.27 6.07
C ARG A 56 -10.55 -3.02 4.75
N GLY A 57 -9.77 -2.63 3.73
CA GLY A 57 -9.73 -3.29 2.43
C GLY A 57 -8.91 -4.59 2.40
N ALA A 58 -8.00 -4.80 3.36
CA ALA A 58 -7.05 -5.92 3.34
C ALA A 58 -7.70 -7.32 3.48
N GLY A 59 -8.97 -7.39 3.90
CA GLY A 59 -9.70 -8.64 4.06
C GLY A 59 -9.18 -9.52 5.21
N ARG A 60 -9.91 -10.58 5.56
CA ARG A 60 -9.44 -11.58 6.53
C ARG A 60 -8.77 -12.72 5.76
N PRO A 61 -7.61 -13.23 6.21
CA PRO A 61 -6.99 -14.41 5.62
C PRO A 61 -7.94 -15.61 5.79
N GLN A 62 -8.52 -16.04 4.68
CA GLN A 62 -9.36 -17.24 4.59
C GLN A 62 -8.44 -18.44 4.35
N GLY A 63 -8.16 -19.22 5.39
CA GLY A 63 -7.26 -20.36 5.29
C GLY A 63 -6.86 -20.98 6.62
N GLU A 64 -6.04 -22.03 6.51
CA GLU A 64 -5.45 -22.77 7.63
C GLU A 64 -4.55 -21.89 8.51
N ARG A 65 -4.15 -22.40 9.67
CA ARG A 65 -3.24 -21.67 10.60
C ARG A 65 -1.97 -21.18 9.90
N GLY A 66 -1.45 -21.94 8.93
CA GLY A 66 -0.29 -21.55 8.12
C GLY A 66 -0.48 -20.22 7.38
N ALA A 67 -1.60 -20.04 6.67
CA ALA A 67 -1.89 -18.81 5.92
C ALA A 67 -2.09 -17.58 6.83
N ARG A 68 -2.65 -17.77 8.03
CA ARG A 68 -2.69 -16.71 9.05
C ARG A 68 -1.30 -16.37 9.55
N LEU A 69 -0.45 -17.37 9.76
CA LEU A 69 0.91 -17.18 10.24
C LEU A 69 1.79 -16.48 9.19
N THR A 70 1.67 -16.86 7.90
CA THR A 70 2.41 -16.20 6.81
C THR A 70 2.02 -14.74 6.70
N MET A 71 0.72 -14.42 6.76
CA MET A 71 0.24 -13.04 6.71
C MET A 71 0.73 -12.22 7.92
N LEU A 72 0.64 -12.75 9.14
CA LEU A 72 1.10 -12.07 10.36
C LEU A 72 2.62 -11.87 10.35
N ALA A 73 3.39 -12.88 9.96
CA ALA A 73 4.85 -12.78 9.85
C ALA A 73 5.26 -11.73 8.80
N THR A 74 4.59 -11.73 7.64
CA THR A 74 4.82 -10.73 6.58
C THR A 74 4.48 -9.33 7.08
N ALA A 75 3.33 -9.15 7.74
CA ALA A 75 2.91 -7.87 8.28
C ALA A 75 3.89 -7.35 9.35
N ALA A 76 4.38 -8.22 10.24
CA ALA A 76 5.36 -7.86 11.26
C ALA A 76 6.71 -7.45 10.64
N LEU A 77 7.21 -8.21 9.66
CA LEU A 77 8.47 -7.85 8.96
C LEU A 77 8.33 -6.56 8.14
N CYS A 78 7.14 -6.26 7.59
CA CYS A 78 6.90 -5.04 6.82
C CYS A 78 7.16 -3.77 7.64
N LEU A 79 7.01 -3.82 8.97
CA LEU A 79 7.31 -2.69 9.87
C LEU A 79 8.80 -2.31 9.85
N TRP A 80 9.67 -3.27 9.54
CA TRP A 80 11.12 -3.05 9.50
C TRP A 80 11.62 -2.92 8.06
N HIS A 81 11.29 -3.86 7.19
CA HIS A 81 11.71 -3.87 5.79
C HIS A 81 10.67 -4.51 4.88
N VAL A 82 10.00 -3.68 4.08
CA VAL A 82 8.97 -4.12 3.12
C VAL A 82 9.52 -5.14 2.11
N GLY A 83 10.75 -4.96 1.62
CA GLY A 83 11.37 -5.88 0.67
C GLY A 83 11.63 -7.28 1.27
N LEU A 84 12.23 -7.34 2.47
CA LEU A 84 12.46 -8.60 3.17
C LEU A 84 11.15 -9.27 3.57
N ALA A 85 10.17 -8.49 4.01
CA ALA A 85 8.85 -9.00 4.35
C ALA A 85 8.20 -9.73 3.17
N PHE A 86 8.25 -9.14 1.97
CA PHE A 86 7.73 -9.78 0.77
C PHE A 86 8.45 -11.09 0.44
N LEU A 87 9.78 -11.12 0.51
CA LEU A 87 10.57 -12.32 0.25
C LEU A 87 10.30 -13.43 1.26
N VAL A 88 10.24 -13.09 2.55
CA VAL A 88 9.96 -14.04 3.64
C VAL A 88 8.53 -14.55 3.57
N GLY A 89 7.56 -13.67 3.30
CA GLY A 89 6.16 -14.05 3.09
C GLY A 89 5.98 -15.01 1.92
N LEU A 90 6.67 -14.75 0.80
CA LEU A 90 6.70 -15.63 -0.36
C LEU A 90 7.34 -16.99 -0.03
N ALA A 91 8.48 -17.00 0.67
CA ALA A 91 9.17 -18.23 1.08
C ALA A 91 8.31 -19.08 2.02
N LEU A 92 7.70 -18.48 3.05
CA LEU A 92 6.77 -19.19 3.94
C LEU A 92 5.58 -19.74 3.15
N GLN A 93 5.01 -18.95 2.24
CA GLN A 93 3.91 -19.40 1.40
C GLN A 93 4.31 -20.63 0.58
N PHE A 94 5.51 -20.67 0.00
CA PHE A 94 6.00 -21.85 -0.72
C PHE A 94 6.16 -23.07 0.20
N VAL A 95 6.73 -22.89 1.39
CA VAL A 95 6.91 -23.98 2.38
C VAL A 95 5.58 -24.57 2.82
N PHE A 96 4.56 -23.74 3.05
CA PHE A 96 3.23 -24.22 3.43
C PHE A 96 2.39 -24.75 2.25
N ARG A 97 2.71 -24.40 1.00
CA ARG A 97 2.02 -24.90 -0.20
C ARG A 97 2.56 -26.24 -0.70
N LEU A 98 3.78 -26.62 -0.33
CA LEU A 98 4.31 -27.93 -0.69
C LEU A 98 3.45 -29.00 0.00
N PRO A 99 2.81 -29.91 -0.76
CA PRO A 99 2.10 -31.04 -0.19
C PRO A 99 3.07 -31.77 0.71
N ARG A 100 2.70 -32.05 1.96
CA ARG A 100 3.43 -33.01 2.78
C ARG A 100 3.51 -34.31 1.97
N PRO A 101 4.69 -34.76 1.49
CA PRO A 101 4.83 -36.14 1.03
C PRO A 101 4.95 -36.98 2.32
N GLY A 102 3.82 -37.46 2.85
CA GLY A 102 3.86 -38.35 4.01
C GLY A 102 2.67 -38.32 4.98
N GLN A 103 1.43 -38.13 4.53
CA GLN A 103 0.27 -38.84 5.08
C GLN A 103 -0.69 -39.19 3.94
#